data_AF-A0A5C7FA15-F1
#
_entry.id   AF-A0A5C7FA15-F1
#
_cell.length_a   1.000
_cell.length_b   1.000
_cell.length_c   1.000
_cell.angle_alpha   90.00
_cell.angle_beta   90.00
_cell.angle_gamma   90.00
#
_symmetry.space_group_name_H-M   'P 1'
#
loop_
_entity.id
_entity.type
_entity.pdbx_description
1 polymer ?
#
loop_
_entity_poly.entity_id
_entity_poly.type
_entity_poly.pdbx_seq_one_letter_code
_entity_poly.pdbx_strand_id
1 'polypeptide(L)'
;MIKISKILNFTSLASVLLVFAAFALFSEGSYVHAQDHTLEAVELNEMKYDNKVTKLVNENLDAGKYTSETGNIINDIPKAEVMDRYLEELNGKKTGPRIRDAVDRIFEIDIDYVSKNNYGNTLSSYEESIMQDVRASFQLDPESEIRDERIMDMKKNQVMDRVIRQRGDVDGAEARVIINQIFGINLNGISGLEGAQLGIFSKGQWIIKSENDLFVISSSTDDVELYVYATDYYEEKFGTYELPESLKRELERLEFVYDADKKQYTWINPTGESAPDVFKTEAIGYIMAAIIRANQ
;
A
#
# COMPACT_ATOMS: atom_id res chain seq x y z
N MET A 1 13.96 53.53 -18.62
CA MET A 1 15.29 53.03 -19.04
C MET A 1 16.11 52.74 -17.78
N ILE A 2 17.00 51.73 -17.85
CA ILE A 2 17.80 51.08 -16.77
C ILE A 2 16.97 50.01 -16.03
N LYS A 3 17.03 48.68 -16.26
CA LYS A 3 18.04 47.61 -16.48
C LYS A 3 18.84 47.14 -15.24
N ILE A 4 18.54 45.88 -14.83
CA ILE A 4 19.44 44.77 -14.38
C ILE A 4 20.00 44.93 -12.92
N SER A 5 20.05 43.94 -12.01
CA SER A 5 20.40 42.51 -12.14
C SER A 5 19.76 41.56 -11.10
N LYS A 6 19.63 40.30 -11.55
CA LYS A 6 19.58 39.03 -10.79
C LYS A 6 20.63 38.95 -9.67
N ILE A 7 20.27 38.29 -8.57
CA ILE A 7 21.17 37.40 -7.83
C ILE A 7 20.40 36.10 -7.55
N LEU A 8 20.85 35.03 -8.21
CA LEU A 8 20.68 33.64 -7.76
C LEU A 8 21.63 33.43 -6.57
N ASN A 9 21.24 32.59 -5.61
CA ASN A 9 22.21 31.68 -4.99
C ASN A 9 21.56 30.33 -4.69
N PHE A 10 22.20 29.31 -5.26
CA PHE A 10 22.03 27.87 -5.10
C PHE A 10 22.83 27.40 -3.88
N THR A 11 22.38 26.34 -3.21
CA THR A 11 23.15 25.27 -2.49
C THR A 11 22.10 24.45 -1.71
N SER A 12 21.66 23.27 -2.16
CA SER A 12 22.30 21.94 -2.23
C SER A 12 22.55 21.25 -0.87
N LEU A 13 21.77 20.17 -0.66
CA LEU A 13 22.05 18.89 0.02
C LEU A 13 22.76 18.87 1.39
N ALA A 14 22.11 18.23 2.38
CA ALA A 14 22.70 17.13 3.16
C ALA A 14 21.62 16.38 3.98
N SER A 15 21.40 15.12 3.60
CA SER A 15 21.42 13.92 4.46
C SER A 15 20.93 14.02 5.92
N VAL A 16 19.84 13.31 6.23
CA VAL A 16 19.64 12.74 7.57
C VAL A 16 19.45 11.23 7.42
N LEU A 17 20.57 10.53 7.57
CA LEU A 17 20.66 9.11 7.85
C LEU A 17 21.52 9.01 9.11
N LEU A 18 20.91 8.67 10.25
CA LEU A 18 21.61 8.27 11.48
C LEU A 18 20.60 7.44 12.31
N VAL A 19 20.67 6.10 12.23
CA VAL A 19 21.53 5.19 13.01
C VAL A 19 21.14 5.18 14.49
N PHE A 20 20.47 4.10 14.92
CA PHE A 20 20.59 3.62 16.29
C PHE A 20 21.36 2.31 16.29
N ALA A 21 22.64 2.41 16.71
CA ALA A 21 23.42 1.31 17.20
C ALA A 21 23.67 1.55 18.70
N ALA A 22 23.82 0.42 19.40
CA ALA A 22 24.28 0.25 20.79
C ALA A 22 23.23 0.37 21.90
N PHE A 23 22.78 -0.79 22.37
CA PHE A 23 22.81 -1.07 23.80
C PHE A 23 23.35 -2.48 24.04
N ALA A 24 24.58 -2.56 24.56
CA ALA A 24 25.12 -3.75 25.20
C ALA A 24 25.95 -3.32 26.41
N LEU A 25 25.80 -4.11 27.48
CA LEU A 25 26.55 -4.16 28.76
C LEU A 25 26.16 -3.05 29.76
N PHE A 26 25.69 -3.33 30.98
CA PHE A 26 26.08 -4.38 31.93
C PHE A 26 24.92 -4.79 32.86
N SER A 27 24.83 -6.08 33.19
CA SER A 27 24.68 -6.52 34.59
C SER A 27 25.21 -7.94 34.76
N GLU A 28 26.30 -8.09 35.51
CA GLU A 28 26.70 -9.37 36.12
C GLU A 28 25.94 -9.56 37.43
N GLY A 29 25.52 -10.79 37.73
CA GLY A 29 24.95 -11.16 39.03
C GLY A 29 24.17 -12.46 39.02
N SER A 30 24.90 -13.56 39.23
CA SER A 30 24.51 -14.99 39.31
C SER A 30 23.25 -15.32 40.12
N TYR A 31 22.49 -16.37 39.74
CA TYR A 31 22.52 -17.72 40.38
C TYR A 31 21.54 -18.71 39.70
N VAL A 32 21.95 -19.97 39.76
CA VAL A 32 21.47 -21.20 39.10
C VAL A 32 20.13 -21.71 39.66
N HIS A 33 19.21 -22.15 38.79
CA HIS A 33 18.57 -23.47 38.96
C HIS A 33 18.07 -24.04 37.62
N ALA A 34 18.28 -25.35 37.47
CA ALA A 34 18.01 -26.14 36.27
C ALA A 34 16.68 -26.92 36.41
N GLN A 35 16.25 -27.49 35.28
CA GLN A 35 15.04 -28.28 35.01
C GLN A 35 13.81 -27.41 34.69
N ASP A 36 13.05 -27.65 33.63
CA ASP A 36 12.71 -28.93 33.02
C ASP A 36 12.33 -28.72 31.53
N HIS A 37 12.60 -29.71 30.69
CA HIS A 37 12.28 -29.66 29.26
C HIS A 37 10.76 -29.80 29.07
N THR A 38 10.05 -28.69 28.94
CA THR A 38 8.75 -28.67 28.27
C THR A 38 8.96 -28.29 26.81
N LEU A 39 8.69 -29.24 25.91
CA LEU A 39 8.51 -29.04 24.48
C LEU A 39 7.72 -27.75 24.24
N GLU A 40 8.42 -26.70 23.80
CA GLU A 40 7.78 -25.52 23.23
C GLU A 40 6.95 -26.00 22.04
N ALA A 41 5.65 -25.71 22.09
CA ALA A 41 4.80 -25.82 20.93
C ALA A 41 5.44 -24.98 19.81
N VAL A 42 5.94 -25.64 18.77
CA VAL A 42 6.28 -24.99 17.52
C VAL A 42 5.01 -24.30 17.06
N GLU A 43 4.95 -22.97 17.20
CA GLU A 43 3.94 -22.17 16.53
C GLU A 43 3.98 -22.59 15.06
N LEU A 44 2.90 -23.23 14.60
CA LEU A 44 2.62 -23.36 13.19
C LEU A 44 2.48 -21.94 12.67
N ASN A 45 3.62 -21.36 12.27
CA ASN A 45 3.71 -20.01 11.77
C ASN A 45 2.79 -19.96 10.53
N GLU A 46 1.60 -19.37 10.69
CA GLU A 46 0.62 -19.29 9.61
C GLU A 46 1.32 -18.66 8.40
N MET A 47 1.24 -19.36 7.27
CA MET A 47 1.88 -18.88 6.05
C MET A 47 1.15 -17.63 5.58
N LYS A 48 1.87 -16.52 5.48
CA LYS A 48 1.36 -15.21 5.01
C LYS A 48 0.86 -15.26 3.57
N TYR A 49 1.38 -16.19 2.77
CA TYR A 49 1.05 -16.34 1.36
C TYR A 49 0.62 -17.76 1.04
N ASP A 50 -0.19 -17.91 -0.01
CA ASP A 50 -0.60 -19.22 -0.49
C ASP A 50 0.59 -20.10 -0.95
N ASN A 51 0.36 -21.40 -1.03
CA ASN A 51 1.39 -22.38 -1.38
C ASN A 51 2.06 -22.13 -2.74
N LYS A 52 1.37 -21.51 -3.70
CA LYS A 52 1.91 -21.23 -5.04
C LYS A 52 2.90 -20.07 -4.98
N VAL A 53 2.56 -18.99 -4.27
CA VAL A 53 3.49 -17.86 -4.05
C VAL A 53 4.69 -18.32 -3.24
N THR A 54 4.43 -18.98 -2.10
CA THR A 54 5.47 -19.48 -1.19
C THR A 54 6.43 -20.42 -1.90
N LYS A 55 5.93 -21.39 -2.67
CA LYS A 55 6.76 -22.33 -3.42
C LYS A 55 7.62 -21.61 -4.46
N LEU A 56 7.01 -20.79 -5.31
CA LEU A 56 7.69 -20.18 -6.46
C LEU A 56 8.80 -19.21 -6.01
N VAL A 57 8.54 -18.44 -4.95
CA VAL A 57 9.52 -17.50 -4.40
C VAL A 57 10.62 -18.23 -3.60
N ASN A 58 10.27 -19.21 -2.77
CA ASN A 58 11.26 -19.94 -1.96
C ASN A 58 12.21 -20.83 -2.79
N GLU A 59 11.73 -21.42 -3.89
CA GLU A 59 12.57 -22.25 -4.78
C GLU A 59 13.77 -21.48 -5.36
N ASN A 60 13.69 -20.14 -5.41
CA ASN A 60 14.72 -19.27 -5.97
C ASN A 60 15.51 -18.45 -4.93
N LEU A 61 15.18 -18.56 -3.64
CA LEU A 61 15.98 -17.99 -2.55
C LEU A 61 17.21 -18.86 -2.26
N ASP A 62 18.05 -19.17 -3.26
CA ASP A 62 19.33 -19.90 -3.16
C ASP A 62 19.35 -21.04 -2.09
N ALA A 63 18.25 -21.78 -2.01
CA ALA A 63 17.94 -22.67 -0.91
C ALA A 63 18.43 -24.10 -1.16
N GLY A 64 19.68 -24.25 -1.59
CA GLY A 64 20.39 -25.53 -1.54
C GLY A 64 20.68 -26.04 -0.11
N LYS A 65 20.09 -25.44 0.94
CA LYS A 65 20.42 -25.70 2.35
C LYS A 65 19.28 -25.64 3.36
N TYR A 66 18.03 -25.45 2.95
CA TYR A 66 16.96 -25.15 3.90
C TYR A 66 15.95 -26.28 3.98
N THR A 67 16.20 -27.19 4.93
CA THR A 67 15.25 -28.20 5.41
C THR A 67 14.09 -27.53 6.14
N SER A 68 13.01 -28.27 6.35
CA SER A 68 11.71 -27.90 6.95
C SER A 68 11.73 -27.25 8.36
N GLU A 69 12.87 -26.76 8.82
CA GLU A 69 13.08 -26.10 10.13
C GLU A 69 13.43 -24.60 10.01
N THR A 70 13.75 -24.08 8.83
CA THR A 70 13.87 -22.63 8.63
C THR A 70 12.49 -22.03 8.39
N GLY A 71 12.08 -21.14 9.31
CA GLY A 71 10.83 -20.38 9.24
C GLY A 71 10.61 -19.72 7.89
N ASN A 72 9.34 -19.42 7.59
CA ASN A 72 8.89 -18.82 6.33
C ASN A 72 9.58 -17.47 6.06
N ILE A 73 10.81 -17.46 5.54
CA ILE A 73 11.61 -16.26 5.23
C ILE A 73 10.82 -15.29 4.36
N ILE A 74 9.96 -15.82 3.49
CA ILE A 74 9.05 -15.04 2.66
C ILE A 74 8.13 -14.11 3.48
N ASN A 75 7.77 -14.48 4.73
CA ASN A 75 6.92 -13.66 5.59
C ASN A 75 7.60 -12.32 5.96
N ASP A 76 8.94 -12.30 6.04
CA ASP A 76 9.76 -11.13 6.35
C ASP A 76 10.08 -10.27 5.12
N ILE A 77 9.80 -10.78 3.91
CA ILE A 77 10.00 -10.04 2.66
C ILE A 77 8.81 -9.08 2.45
N PRO A 78 9.05 -7.80 2.13
CA PRO A 78 7.98 -6.87 1.79
C PRO A 78 7.13 -7.39 0.62
N LYS A 79 5.80 -7.26 0.70
CA LYS A 79 4.85 -7.69 -0.35
C LYS A 79 5.24 -7.22 -1.75
N ALA A 80 5.77 -6.00 -1.90
CA ALA A 80 6.24 -5.49 -3.19
C ALA A 80 7.39 -6.32 -3.78
N GLU A 81 8.36 -6.70 -2.95
CA GLU A 81 9.48 -7.55 -3.36
C GLU A 81 9.02 -9.00 -3.62
N VAL A 82 8.07 -9.52 -2.82
CA VAL A 82 7.45 -10.82 -3.09
C VAL A 82 6.76 -10.81 -4.46
N MET A 83 6.08 -9.72 -4.83
CA MET A 83 5.45 -9.56 -6.15
C MET A 83 6.48 -9.50 -7.28
N ASP A 84 7.58 -8.76 -7.10
CA ASP A 84 8.66 -8.70 -8.09
C ASP A 84 9.21 -10.10 -8.38
N ARG A 85 9.60 -10.82 -7.33
CA ARG A 85 10.10 -12.20 -7.43
C ARG A 85 9.06 -13.14 -8.03
N TYR A 86 7.81 -13.07 -7.58
CA TYR A 86 6.75 -13.92 -8.11
C TYR A 86 6.54 -13.71 -9.62
N LEU A 87 6.57 -12.47 -10.10
CA LEU A 87 6.38 -12.15 -11.52
C LEU A 87 7.59 -12.50 -12.39
N GLU A 88 8.81 -12.39 -11.88
CA GLU A 88 10.03 -12.84 -12.57
C GLU A 88 10.00 -14.35 -12.84
N GLU A 89 9.51 -15.12 -11.89
CA GLU A 89 9.47 -16.58 -11.93
C GLU A 89 8.26 -17.16 -12.69
N LEU A 90 7.29 -16.32 -13.05
CA LEU A 90 6.19 -16.76 -13.90
C LEU A 90 6.71 -17.09 -15.31
N ASN A 91 6.90 -18.38 -15.56
CA ASN A 91 7.18 -18.89 -16.90
C ASN A 91 6.17 -18.34 -17.94
N GLY A 92 6.68 -17.58 -18.91
CA GLY A 92 5.90 -17.00 -20.02
C GLY A 92 5.61 -15.51 -19.89
N LYS A 93 4.85 -14.96 -20.86
CA LYS A 93 4.57 -13.52 -20.91
C LYS A 93 3.74 -13.06 -19.71
N LYS A 94 4.15 -11.96 -19.07
CA LYS A 94 3.39 -11.27 -18.03
C LYS A 94 2.21 -10.55 -18.68
N THR A 95 1.02 -11.14 -18.57
CA THR A 95 -0.23 -10.59 -19.11
C THR A 95 -1.00 -9.86 -18.00
N GLY A 96 -1.90 -8.96 -18.37
CA GLY A 96 -2.75 -8.27 -17.39
C GLY A 96 -3.48 -9.20 -16.42
N PRO A 97 -4.12 -10.30 -16.88
CA PRO A 97 -4.72 -11.28 -15.96
C PRO A 97 -3.72 -11.92 -14.99
N ARG A 98 -2.47 -12.19 -15.42
CA ARG A 98 -1.43 -12.76 -14.55
C ARG A 98 -0.95 -11.77 -13.50
N ILE A 99 -0.80 -10.50 -13.87
CA ILE A 99 -0.43 -9.44 -12.94
C ILE A 99 -1.55 -9.23 -11.91
N ARG A 100 -2.83 -9.24 -12.33
CA ARG A 100 -3.96 -9.15 -11.39
C ARG A 100 -4.04 -10.34 -10.43
N ASP A 101 -3.82 -11.57 -10.91
CA ASP A 101 -3.68 -12.78 -10.05
C ASP A 101 -2.52 -12.64 -9.04
N ALA A 102 -1.40 -12.04 -9.44
CA ALA A 102 -0.29 -11.79 -8.51
C ALA A 102 -0.69 -10.82 -7.40
N VAL A 103 -1.42 -9.75 -7.73
CA VAL A 103 -1.89 -8.77 -6.74
C VAL A 103 -2.88 -9.41 -5.78
N ASP A 104 -3.86 -10.16 -6.28
CA ASP A 104 -4.83 -10.87 -5.46
C ASP A 104 -4.13 -11.81 -4.46
N ARG A 105 -3.16 -12.62 -4.92
CA ARG A 105 -2.47 -13.58 -4.04
C ARG A 105 -1.54 -12.96 -3.00
N ILE A 106 -0.93 -11.82 -3.30
CA ILE A 106 0.15 -11.24 -2.48
C ILE A 106 -0.38 -10.11 -1.61
N PHE A 107 -1.31 -9.33 -2.15
CA PHE A 107 -1.89 -8.18 -1.46
C PHE A 107 -3.31 -8.44 -0.97
N GLU A 108 -3.98 -9.51 -1.41
CA GLU A 108 -5.39 -9.81 -1.10
C GLU A 108 -6.34 -8.73 -1.63
N ILE A 109 -5.97 -8.13 -2.77
CA ILE A 109 -6.73 -7.08 -3.44
C ILE A 109 -7.26 -7.60 -4.78
N ASP A 110 -8.58 -7.65 -4.91
CA ASP A 110 -9.25 -8.05 -6.14
C ASP A 110 -9.37 -6.85 -7.09
N ILE A 111 -8.41 -6.72 -8.01
CA ILE A 111 -8.42 -5.70 -9.06
C ILE A 111 -9.60 -5.90 -10.03
N ASP A 112 -10.02 -7.14 -10.29
CA ASP A 112 -11.14 -7.41 -11.18
C ASP A 112 -12.46 -6.89 -10.59
N TYR A 113 -12.64 -7.03 -9.28
CA TYR A 113 -13.76 -6.42 -8.53
C TYR A 113 -13.75 -4.90 -8.63
N VAL A 114 -12.59 -4.25 -8.46
CA VAL A 114 -12.46 -2.79 -8.61
C VAL A 114 -12.87 -2.36 -10.02
N SER A 115 -12.37 -3.03 -11.06
CA SER A 115 -12.73 -2.72 -12.44
C SER A 115 -14.21 -2.97 -12.75
N LYS A 116 -14.79 -4.04 -12.22
CA LYS A 116 -16.18 -4.44 -12.49
C LYS A 116 -17.15 -3.36 -12.01
N ASN A 117 -16.94 -2.90 -10.77
CA ASN A 117 -17.78 -1.90 -10.11
C ASN A 117 -17.40 -0.45 -10.45
N ASN A 118 -16.39 -0.25 -11.29
CA ASN A 118 -15.84 1.06 -11.62
C ASN A 118 -15.40 1.85 -10.37
N TYR A 119 -14.89 1.14 -9.37
CA TYR A 119 -14.27 1.75 -8.21
C TYR A 119 -12.87 2.26 -8.58
N GLY A 120 -12.28 3.06 -7.69
CA GLY A 120 -10.97 3.68 -7.93
C GLY A 120 -11.10 5.18 -8.10
N ASN A 121 -10.07 5.80 -8.70
CA ASN A 121 -10.13 7.22 -9.04
C ASN A 121 -11.20 7.47 -10.11
N THR A 122 -12.03 8.50 -9.89
CA THR A 122 -12.86 9.12 -10.92
C THR A 122 -12.00 10.14 -11.64
N LEU A 123 -11.55 9.81 -12.84
CA LEU A 123 -10.63 10.63 -13.62
C LEU A 123 -11.31 11.16 -14.88
N SER A 124 -11.06 12.42 -15.23
CA SER A 124 -11.43 12.98 -16.54
C SER A 124 -10.56 12.40 -17.67
N SER A 125 -9.34 12.00 -17.35
CA SER A 125 -8.42 11.27 -18.22
C SER A 125 -7.41 10.48 -17.38
N TYR A 126 -6.89 9.37 -17.90
CA TYR A 126 -5.72 8.72 -17.31
C TYR A 126 -4.46 9.58 -17.48
N GLU A 127 -3.39 9.24 -16.77
CA GLU A 127 -2.08 9.84 -17.04
C GLU A 127 -1.67 9.68 -18.51
N GLU A 128 -0.97 10.68 -19.05
CA GLU A 128 -0.66 10.75 -20.49
C GLU A 128 0.07 9.50 -21.00
N SER A 129 0.98 8.92 -20.19
CA SER A 129 1.68 7.69 -20.56
C SER A 129 0.73 6.51 -20.78
N ILE A 130 -0.33 6.38 -19.97
CA ILE A 130 -1.37 5.36 -20.14
C ILE A 130 -2.19 5.64 -21.39
N MET A 131 -2.57 6.90 -21.61
CA MET A 131 -3.34 7.30 -22.80
C MET A 131 -2.58 6.99 -24.10
N GLN A 132 -1.30 7.38 -24.16
CA GLN A 132 -0.40 7.11 -25.28
C GLN A 132 -0.29 5.61 -25.59
N ASP A 133 -0.11 4.75 -24.59
CA ASP A 133 -0.04 3.29 -24.78
C ASP A 133 -1.34 2.71 -25.31
N VAL A 134 -2.48 3.18 -24.80
CA VAL A 134 -3.78 2.68 -25.24
C VAL A 134 -4.08 3.15 -26.66
N ARG A 135 -3.79 4.40 -27.02
CA ARG A 135 -3.88 4.94 -28.39
C ARG A 135 -3.01 4.13 -29.35
N ALA A 136 -1.75 3.88 -28.98
CA ALA A 136 -0.83 3.04 -29.75
C ALA A 136 -1.36 1.60 -29.94
N SER A 137 -2.01 1.03 -28.92
CA SER A 137 -2.65 -0.30 -29.02
C SER A 137 -3.80 -0.36 -30.04
N PHE A 138 -4.34 0.80 -30.43
CA PHE A 138 -5.33 0.95 -31.51
C PHE A 138 -4.71 1.32 -32.86
N GLN A 139 -3.38 1.32 -32.97
CA GLN A 139 -2.63 1.76 -34.17
C GLN A 139 -2.92 3.23 -34.52
N LEU A 140 -3.15 4.04 -33.48
CA LEU A 140 -3.26 5.49 -33.61
C LEU A 140 -1.92 6.15 -33.29
N ASP A 141 -1.77 7.39 -33.72
CA ASP A 141 -0.72 8.28 -33.22
C ASP A 141 -0.86 8.44 -31.69
N PRO A 142 0.18 8.17 -30.88
CA PRO A 142 0.14 8.34 -29.42
C PRO A 142 -0.31 9.72 -28.97
N GLU A 143 -0.06 10.76 -29.77
CA GLU A 143 -0.46 12.14 -29.46
C GLU A 143 -1.90 12.47 -29.91
N SER A 144 -2.63 11.51 -30.50
CA SER A 144 -3.98 11.74 -31.02
C SER A 144 -5.06 11.48 -29.98
N GLU A 145 -5.82 12.53 -29.66
CA GLU A 145 -6.95 12.47 -28.71
C GLU A 145 -8.26 11.97 -29.34
N ILE A 146 -8.26 11.56 -30.62
CA ILE A 146 -9.48 11.23 -31.40
C ILE A 146 -10.33 10.13 -30.76
N ARG A 147 -9.76 9.29 -29.88
CA ARG A 147 -10.46 8.17 -29.23
C ARG A 147 -10.47 8.24 -27.71
N ASP A 148 -10.14 9.38 -27.11
CA ASP A 148 -9.98 9.47 -25.66
C ASP A 148 -11.29 9.17 -24.92
N GLU A 149 -12.42 9.71 -25.39
CA GLU A 149 -13.74 9.40 -24.83
C GLU A 149 -14.00 7.88 -24.82
N ARG A 150 -13.71 7.21 -25.94
CA ARG A 150 -13.83 5.75 -26.04
C ARG A 150 -12.87 5.01 -25.11
N ILE A 151 -11.67 5.53 -24.86
CA ILE A 151 -10.70 4.95 -23.92
C ILE A 151 -11.24 5.06 -22.50
N MET A 152 -11.82 6.21 -22.14
CA MET A 152 -12.39 6.45 -20.82
C MET A 152 -13.64 5.61 -20.55
N ASP A 153 -14.42 5.26 -21.58
CA ASP A 153 -15.56 4.34 -21.48
C ASP A 153 -15.16 2.87 -21.29
N MET A 154 -13.89 2.52 -21.47
CA MET A 154 -13.44 1.14 -21.30
C MET A 154 -13.40 0.74 -19.82
N LYS A 155 -13.60 -0.55 -19.55
CA LYS A 155 -13.31 -1.09 -18.22
C LYS A 155 -11.81 -0.95 -17.93
N LYS A 156 -11.46 -0.57 -16.70
CA LYS A 156 -10.07 -0.40 -16.23
C LYS A 156 -9.17 -1.61 -16.55
N ASN A 157 -9.69 -2.83 -16.41
CA ASN A 157 -8.96 -4.03 -16.82
C ASN A 157 -8.63 -4.10 -18.31
N GLN A 158 -9.54 -3.63 -19.18
CA GLN A 158 -9.30 -3.60 -20.61
C GLN A 158 -8.24 -2.54 -20.97
N VAL A 159 -8.20 -1.43 -20.23
CA VAL A 159 -7.16 -0.40 -20.35
C VAL A 159 -5.81 -1.01 -19.95
N MET A 160 -5.72 -1.63 -18.77
CA MET A 160 -4.50 -2.30 -18.28
C MET A 160 -4.01 -3.40 -19.23
N ASP A 161 -4.90 -4.26 -19.72
CA ASP A 161 -4.56 -5.33 -20.65
C ASP A 161 -3.98 -4.81 -21.97
N ARG A 162 -4.43 -3.62 -22.43
CA ARG A 162 -3.90 -2.95 -23.61
C ARG A 162 -2.52 -2.37 -23.34
N VAL A 163 -2.35 -1.65 -22.23
CA VAL A 163 -1.07 -1.07 -21.82
C VAL A 163 0.00 -2.17 -21.73
N ILE A 164 -0.26 -3.24 -20.99
CA ILE A 164 0.70 -4.34 -20.82
C ILE A 164 1.00 -5.02 -22.16
N ARG A 165 0.00 -5.20 -23.03
CA ARG A 165 0.23 -5.78 -24.36
C ARG A 165 1.12 -4.88 -25.22
N GLN A 166 0.90 -3.56 -25.15
CA GLN A 166 1.64 -2.56 -25.91
C GLN A 166 3.10 -2.45 -25.45
N ARG A 167 3.33 -2.40 -24.13
CA ARG A 167 4.68 -2.30 -23.55
C ARG A 167 5.49 -3.59 -23.67
N GLY A 168 4.82 -4.75 -23.61
CA GLY A 168 5.49 -6.04 -23.77
C GLY A 168 5.86 -6.68 -22.44
N ASP A 169 7.15 -6.74 -22.11
CA ASP A 169 7.65 -7.37 -20.89
C ASP A 169 7.69 -6.33 -19.76
N VAL A 170 6.62 -6.29 -18.97
CA VAL A 170 6.44 -5.37 -17.84
C VAL A 170 6.93 -6.05 -16.57
N ASP A 171 7.93 -5.49 -15.89
CA ASP A 171 8.39 -6.02 -14.60
C ASP A 171 7.42 -5.70 -13.44
N GLY A 172 7.71 -6.20 -12.24
CA GLY A 172 6.81 -6.01 -11.10
C GLY A 172 6.73 -4.55 -10.64
N ALA A 173 7.82 -3.78 -10.72
CA ALA A 173 7.82 -2.37 -10.37
C ALA A 173 6.96 -1.55 -11.34
N GLU A 174 7.12 -1.79 -12.64
CA GLU A 174 6.32 -1.15 -13.67
C GLU A 174 4.84 -1.56 -13.58
N ALA A 175 4.56 -2.84 -13.29
CA ALA A 175 3.20 -3.31 -13.07
C ALA A 175 2.52 -2.55 -11.93
N ARG A 176 3.22 -2.31 -10.80
CA ARG A 176 2.69 -1.51 -9.69
C ARG A 176 2.40 -0.06 -10.08
N VAL A 177 3.24 0.55 -10.93
CA VAL A 177 2.99 1.91 -11.45
C VAL A 177 1.73 1.94 -12.32
N ILE A 178 1.59 1.01 -13.26
CA ILE A 178 0.41 0.90 -14.13
C ILE A 178 -0.86 0.70 -13.29
N ILE A 179 -0.79 -0.16 -12.26
CA ILE A 179 -1.92 -0.40 -11.36
C ILE A 179 -2.30 0.88 -10.62
N ASN A 180 -1.32 1.63 -10.09
CA ASN A 180 -1.61 2.88 -9.42
C ASN A 180 -2.27 3.90 -10.37
N GLN A 181 -1.73 4.09 -11.58
CA GLN A 181 -2.23 5.06 -12.55
C GLN A 181 -3.64 4.75 -13.06
N ILE A 182 -4.01 3.47 -13.18
CA ILE A 182 -5.33 3.06 -13.69
C ILE A 182 -6.36 2.91 -12.56
N PHE A 183 -5.97 2.34 -11.43
CA PHE A 183 -6.89 1.94 -10.36
C PHE A 183 -6.83 2.84 -9.13
N GLY A 184 -5.78 3.64 -8.96
CA GLY A 184 -5.51 4.43 -7.75
C GLY A 184 -5.04 3.58 -6.57
N ILE A 185 -4.42 2.42 -6.84
CA ILE A 185 -3.96 1.48 -5.81
C ILE A 185 -2.44 1.54 -5.69
N ASN A 186 -1.96 2.13 -4.59
CA ASN A 186 -0.53 2.29 -4.31
C ASN A 186 0.04 1.04 -3.61
N LEU A 187 0.37 0.00 -4.39
CA LEU A 187 0.92 -1.25 -3.86
C LEU A 187 2.27 -1.09 -3.12
N ASN A 188 3.08 -0.10 -3.50
CA ASN A 188 4.32 0.21 -2.77
C ASN A 188 4.00 0.75 -1.37
N GLY A 189 3.09 1.72 -1.28
CA GLY A 189 2.63 2.28 -0.02
C GLY A 189 1.98 1.21 0.87
N ILE A 190 1.13 0.37 0.29
CA ILE A 190 0.49 -0.74 0.99
C ILE A 190 1.53 -1.71 1.58
N SER A 191 2.55 -2.08 0.79
CA SER A 191 3.63 -2.94 1.28
C SER A 191 4.42 -2.32 2.43
N GLY A 192 4.57 -0.99 2.46
CA GLY A 192 5.29 -0.28 3.53
C GLY A 192 4.47 -0.07 4.81
N LEU A 193 3.16 -0.29 4.76
CA LEU A 193 2.24 -0.16 5.91
C LEU A 193 1.92 -1.53 6.55
N GLU A 194 2.58 -2.58 6.11
CA GLU A 194 2.42 -3.90 6.72
C GLU A 194 2.92 -3.91 8.17
N GLY A 195 2.09 -4.44 9.08
CA GLY A 195 2.39 -4.43 10.51
C GLY A 195 2.35 -3.04 11.14
N ALA A 196 1.93 -1.99 10.41
CA ALA A 196 1.86 -0.63 10.91
C ALA A 196 0.76 -0.40 11.95
N GLN A 197 -0.07 -1.40 12.25
CA GLN A 197 -1.27 -1.27 13.09
C GLN A 197 -2.27 -0.24 12.56
N LEU A 198 -2.37 -0.16 11.24
CA LEU A 198 -3.30 0.69 10.51
C LEU A 198 -4.11 -0.18 9.54
N GLY A 199 -5.42 -0.26 9.81
CA GLY A 199 -6.37 -0.86 8.89
C GLY A 199 -6.70 0.12 7.76
N ILE A 200 -6.80 -0.37 6.54
CA ILE A 200 -7.19 0.41 5.37
C ILE A 200 -8.34 -0.30 4.67
N PHE A 201 -9.51 0.34 4.62
CA PHE A 201 -10.65 -0.13 3.83
C PHE A 201 -10.93 0.84 2.69
N SER A 202 -10.77 0.40 1.45
CA SER A 202 -11.00 1.25 0.29
C SER A 202 -11.59 0.43 -0.84
N LYS A 203 -12.36 1.08 -1.71
CA LYS A 203 -12.92 0.45 -2.91
C LYS A 203 -13.78 -0.78 -2.59
N GLY A 204 -14.50 -0.72 -1.47
CA GLY A 204 -15.39 -1.79 -1.03
C GLY A 204 -14.70 -3.05 -0.51
N GLN A 205 -13.39 -3.01 -0.25
CA GLN A 205 -12.63 -4.14 0.27
C GLN A 205 -11.56 -3.70 1.27
N TRP A 206 -11.11 -4.65 2.10
CA TRP A 206 -9.94 -4.44 2.95
C TRP A 206 -8.69 -4.46 2.08
N ILE A 207 -7.87 -3.44 2.22
CA ILE A 207 -6.57 -3.30 1.55
C ILE A 207 -5.46 -3.72 2.50
N ILE A 208 -5.58 -3.32 3.77
CA ILE A 208 -4.75 -3.77 4.89
C ILE A 208 -5.70 -4.02 6.05
N LYS A 209 -5.55 -5.15 6.71
CA LYS A 209 -6.28 -5.45 7.94
C LYS A 209 -5.44 -6.38 8.80
N SER A 210 -5.33 -6.05 10.08
CA SER A 210 -4.78 -6.89 11.13
C SER A 210 -5.71 -6.83 12.34
N GLU A 211 -5.71 -7.90 13.14
CA GLU A 211 -6.43 -7.92 14.42
C GLU A 211 -5.85 -6.90 15.41
N ASN A 212 -4.58 -6.53 15.23
CA ASN A 212 -3.85 -5.60 16.11
C ASN A 212 -3.80 -4.16 15.57
N ASP A 213 -4.62 -3.83 14.57
CA ASP A 213 -4.71 -2.46 14.07
C ASP A 213 -5.27 -1.55 15.17
N LEU A 214 -4.67 -0.38 15.38
CA LEU A 214 -5.15 0.61 16.35
C LEU A 214 -6.20 1.54 15.75
N PHE A 215 -6.00 1.90 14.49
CA PHE A 215 -6.89 2.81 13.77
C PHE A 215 -7.23 2.23 12.42
N VAL A 216 -8.38 2.65 11.89
CA VAL A 216 -8.77 2.41 10.50
C VAL A 216 -8.90 3.74 9.80
N ILE A 217 -8.32 3.83 8.60
CA ILE A 217 -8.74 4.80 7.60
C ILE A 217 -9.56 4.08 6.54
N SER A 218 -10.71 4.63 6.20
CA SER A 218 -11.56 4.07 5.15
C SER A 218 -12.07 5.12 4.20
N SER A 219 -12.42 4.72 2.98
CA SER A 219 -13.01 5.62 1.98
C SER A 219 -14.36 5.12 1.46
N SER A 220 -15.19 6.05 0.99
CA SER A 220 -16.31 5.71 0.13
C SER A 220 -15.81 5.05 -1.16
N THR A 221 -16.69 4.35 -1.88
CA THR A 221 -16.30 3.59 -3.08
C THR A 221 -15.75 4.46 -4.22
N ASP A 222 -16.12 5.75 -4.23
CA ASP A 222 -15.69 6.79 -5.17
C ASP A 222 -14.57 7.70 -4.61
N ASP A 223 -14.06 7.42 -3.40
CA ASP A 223 -13.09 8.22 -2.65
C ASP A 223 -13.50 9.67 -2.38
N VAL A 224 -14.79 10.02 -2.46
CA VAL A 224 -15.27 11.36 -2.10
C VAL A 224 -15.21 11.60 -0.60
N GLU A 225 -15.41 10.54 0.19
CA GLU A 225 -15.44 10.59 1.65
C GLU A 225 -14.31 9.76 2.24
N LEU A 226 -13.67 10.28 3.30
CA LEU A 226 -12.70 9.56 4.12
C LEU A 226 -13.17 9.51 5.57
N TYR A 227 -12.92 8.39 6.23
CA TYR A 227 -13.30 8.15 7.62
C TYR A 227 -12.11 7.65 8.41
N VAL A 228 -11.92 8.15 9.64
CA VAL A 228 -10.88 7.71 10.57
C VAL A 228 -11.50 7.37 11.91
N TYR A 229 -11.25 6.18 12.42
CA TYR A 229 -11.79 5.70 13.70
C TYR A 229 -10.85 4.71 14.40
N ALA A 230 -11.04 4.55 15.71
CA ALA A 230 -10.35 3.54 16.52
C ALA A 230 -11.00 2.16 16.35
N THR A 231 -10.18 1.11 16.39
CA THR A 231 -10.64 -0.28 16.34
C THR A 231 -11.07 -0.81 17.71
N ASP A 232 -11.69 -1.99 17.70
CA ASP A 232 -11.96 -2.77 18.92
C ASP A 232 -10.67 -3.07 19.70
N TYR A 233 -9.56 -3.36 19.00
CA TYR A 233 -8.26 -3.59 19.63
C TYR A 233 -7.71 -2.34 20.33
N TYR A 234 -7.94 -1.15 19.78
CA TYR A 234 -7.62 0.10 20.47
C TYR A 234 -8.44 0.28 21.74
N GLU A 235 -9.75 -0.02 21.70
CA GLU A 235 -10.58 0.00 22.92
C GLU A 235 -10.08 -1.01 23.96
N GLU A 236 -9.74 -2.24 23.56
CA GLU A 236 -9.18 -3.24 24.47
C GLU A 236 -7.89 -2.74 25.13
N LYS A 237 -7.01 -2.11 24.35
CA LYS A 237 -5.70 -1.63 24.83
C LYS A 237 -5.80 -0.37 25.71
N PHE A 238 -6.71 0.56 25.39
CA PHE A 238 -6.74 1.89 26.02
C PHE A 238 -8.02 2.19 26.82
N GLY A 239 -9.01 1.30 26.79
CA GLY A 239 -10.30 1.44 27.48
C GLY A 239 -11.24 2.49 26.88
N THR A 240 -11.01 2.92 25.63
CA THR A 240 -11.79 3.96 24.97
C THR A 240 -11.71 3.87 23.44
N TYR A 241 -12.74 4.33 22.73
CA TYR A 241 -12.69 4.57 21.27
C TYR A 241 -12.23 5.98 20.91
N GLU A 242 -11.97 6.83 21.90
CA GLU A 242 -11.54 8.20 21.61
C GLU A 242 -10.13 8.21 21.00
N LEU A 243 -10.01 8.81 19.81
CA LEU A 243 -8.72 9.05 19.18
C LEU A 243 -7.83 9.91 20.09
N PRO A 244 -6.51 9.72 20.09
CA PRO A 244 -5.60 10.57 20.84
C PRO A 244 -5.78 12.04 20.47
N GLU A 245 -5.75 12.93 21.47
CA GLU A 245 -5.97 14.37 21.26
C GLU A 245 -5.01 14.98 20.23
N SER A 246 -3.79 14.45 20.11
CA SER A 246 -2.86 14.85 19.05
C SER A 246 -3.37 14.52 17.65
N LEU A 247 -4.00 13.35 17.47
CA LEU A 247 -4.54 12.92 16.18
C LEU A 247 -5.80 13.72 15.83
N LYS A 248 -6.70 13.92 16.82
CA LYS A 248 -7.90 14.75 16.68
C LYS A 248 -7.58 16.13 16.08
N ARG A 249 -6.62 16.85 16.66
CA ARG A 249 -6.19 18.18 16.18
C ARG A 249 -5.64 18.16 14.75
N GLU A 250 -4.87 17.15 14.37
CA GLU A 250 -4.33 17.08 13.00
C GLU A 250 -5.42 16.74 11.98
N LEU A 251 -6.37 15.87 12.34
CA LEU A 251 -7.53 15.57 11.49
C LEU A 251 -8.42 16.80 11.32
N GLU A 252 -8.69 17.54 12.39
CA GLU A 252 -9.47 18.80 12.34
C GLU A 252 -8.76 19.88 11.51
N ARG A 253 -7.43 19.92 11.53
CA ARG A 253 -6.64 20.81 10.66
C ARG A 253 -6.75 20.43 9.18
N LEU A 254 -6.98 19.15 8.88
CA LEU A 254 -7.32 18.64 7.56
C LEU A 254 -8.83 18.73 7.24
N GLU A 255 -9.59 19.49 8.03
CA GLU A 255 -11.03 19.70 7.85
C GLU A 255 -11.89 18.44 8.06
N PHE A 256 -11.36 17.40 8.73
CA PHE A 256 -12.21 16.32 9.20
C PHE A 256 -13.12 16.84 10.32
N VAL A 257 -14.38 16.39 10.29
CA VAL A 257 -15.39 16.70 11.30
C VAL A 257 -15.73 15.44 12.08
N TYR A 258 -15.77 15.54 13.40
CA TYR A 258 -16.17 14.43 14.25
C TYR A 258 -17.69 14.17 14.16
N ASP A 259 -18.05 12.95 13.79
CA ASP A 259 -19.41 12.41 13.82
C ASP A 259 -19.58 11.59 15.10
N ALA A 260 -20.30 12.15 16.07
CA ALA A 260 -20.49 11.54 17.38
C ALA A 260 -21.38 10.28 17.34
N ASP A 261 -22.30 10.20 16.38
CA ASP A 261 -23.21 9.05 16.23
C ASP A 261 -22.43 7.83 15.71
N LYS A 262 -21.49 8.07 14.80
CA LYS A 262 -20.61 7.03 14.22
C LYS A 262 -19.29 6.85 14.96
N LYS A 263 -18.97 7.73 15.92
CA LYS A 263 -17.68 7.76 16.66
C LYS A 263 -16.46 7.79 15.73
N GLN A 264 -16.52 8.60 14.69
CA GLN A 264 -15.46 8.69 13.68
C GLN A 264 -15.21 10.13 13.24
N TYR A 265 -14.02 10.40 12.75
CA TYR A 265 -13.74 11.62 11.99
C TYR A 265 -14.06 11.40 10.53
N THR A 266 -14.81 12.31 9.92
CA THR A 266 -15.24 12.24 8.52
C THR A 266 -14.77 13.47 7.76
N TRP A 267 -14.19 13.27 6.59
CA TRP A 267 -13.90 14.31 5.62
C TRP A 267 -14.68 14.02 4.34
N ILE A 268 -15.23 15.07 3.72
CA ILE A 268 -15.99 14.99 2.47
C ILE A 268 -15.41 16.02 1.53
N ASN A 269 -15.02 15.62 0.32
CA ASN A 269 -14.54 16.57 -0.67
C ASN A 269 -15.67 17.54 -1.08
N PRO A 270 -15.54 18.86 -0.85
CA PRO A 270 -16.58 19.82 -1.20
C PRO A 270 -16.86 19.92 -2.71
N THR A 271 -15.94 19.47 -3.57
CA THR A 271 -16.16 19.45 -5.03
C THR A 271 -16.94 18.22 -5.50
N GLY A 272 -17.09 17.19 -4.65
CA GLY A 272 -17.63 15.89 -5.03
C GLY A 272 -16.66 15.03 -5.84
N GLU A 273 -15.39 15.42 -5.95
CA GLU A 273 -14.34 14.64 -6.60
C GLU A 273 -13.63 13.71 -5.61
N SER A 274 -12.91 12.71 -6.12
CA SER A 274 -12.09 11.83 -5.28
C SER A 274 -11.03 12.62 -4.50
N ALA A 275 -10.77 12.20 -3.27
CA ALA A 275 -9.73 12.78 -2.40
C ALA A 275 -8.37 12.77 -3.12
N PRO A 276 -7.65 13.92 -3.19
CA PRO A 276 -6.32 13.96 -3.79
C PRO A 276 -5.34 13.02 -3.08
N ASP A 277 -4.43 12.38 -3.83
CA ASP A 277 -3.47 11.44 -3.26
C ASP A 277 -2.54 12.07 -2.22
N VAL A 278 -2.15 13.34 -2.43
CA VAL A 278 -1.35 14.11 -1.47
C VAL A 278 -2.10 14.27 -0.14
N PHE A 279 -3.40 14.56 -0.20
CA PHE A 279 -4.26 14.71 0.98
C PHE A 279 -4.40 13.37 1.74
N LYS A 280 -4.67 12.26 1.02
CA LYS A 280 -4.72 10.91 1.61
C LYS A 280 -3.38 10.54 2.28
N THR A 281 -2.28 10.85 1.63
CA THR A 281 -0.92 10.60 2.15
C THR A 281 -0.66 11.39 3.43
N GLU A 282 -1.08 12.65 3.48
CA GLU A 282 -0.95 13.51 4.65
C GLU A 282 -1.76 12.99 5.84
N ALA A 283 -3.03 12.61 5.60
CA ALA A 283 -3.89 12.02 6.64
C ALA A 283 -3.29 10.72 7.22
N ILE A 284 -2.82 9.81 6.35
CA ILE A 284 -2.13 8.58 6.77
C ILE A 284 -0.89 8.92 7.61
N GLY A 285 -0.11 9.93 7.21
CA GLY A 285 1.05 10.39 7.97
C GLY A 285 0.74 10.78 9.42
N TYR A 286 -0.39 11.47 9.66
CA TYR A 286 -0.81 11.82 11.03
C TYR A 286 -1.24 10.60 11.84
N ILE A 287 -1.95 9.66 11.22
CA ILE A 287 -2.36 8.42 11.86
C ILE A 287 -1.13 7.60 12.26
N MET A 288 -0.16 7.46 11.35
CA MET A 288 1.11 6.76 11.61
C MET A 288 1.87 7.40 12.78
N ALA A 289 1.93 8.73 12.83
CA ALA A 289 2.57 9.43 13.95
C ALA A 289 1.85 9.19 15.28
N ALA A 290 0.52 9.04 15.26
CA ALA A 290 -0.25 8.69 16.46
C ALA A 290 0.00 7.25 16.91
N ILE A 291 0.11 6.30 15.98
CA ILE A 291 0.43 4.90 16.27
C ILE A 291 1.81 4.78 16.93
N ILE A 292 2.83 5.46 16.37
CA ILE A 292 4.18 5.47 16.94
C ILE A 292 4.15 5.96 18.39
N ARG A 293 3.39 7.01 18.69
CA ARG A 293 3.23 7.53 20.06
C ARG A 293 2.47 6.58 20.98
N ALA A 294 1.48 5.86 20.48
CA ALA A 294 0.67 4.92 21.25
C ALA A 294 1.44 3.64 21.68
N ASN A 295 2.59 3.39 21.06
CA ASN A 295 3.46 2.24 21.36
C ASN A 295 4.72 2.59 22.16
N GLN A 296 4.91 3.87 22.52
CA GLN A 296 5.96 4.32 23.44
C GLN A 296 5.48 4.23 24.88
#